data_AF-A0A958RA18-F1
#
_entry.id   AF-A0A958RA18-F1
#
_cell.length_a   1.000
_cell.length_b   1.000
_cell.length_c   1.000
_cell.angle_alpha   90.00
_cell.angle_beta   90.00
_cell.angle_gamma   90.00
#
_symmetry.space_group_name_H-M   'P 1'
#
loop_
_entity.id
_entity.type
_entity.pdbx_description
1 polymer ?
#
loop_
_entity_poly.entity_id
_entity_poly.type
_entity_poly.pdbx_seq_one_letter_code
_entity_poly.pdbx_strand_id
1 'polypeptide(L)'
;MWDKNGELQDTKAIIPDSSYSGVYQATIDFCKEHGAFDPKTMGTVPNVGLMAQKAEEYGSHDKTFEIPSAGTVKVISLSTGNTLIEHGVEEGDIWRMCQVKDAPVQDWVKLAVSRARATNDPAVFWLDEERAHDTELIKKVNVYLKDHDTSGLDIRILSPVEATKFTLKRMKEGKDTISVSGNVLRDYLTDLFPILEVGTSAKMLSIVPLMNGGGLFETGAGGSAPKHVEQFLEEGHLRWDSLGEFLALAVSLEFFSEKNNNKKAQILADALDKATEEFLNNDKSPSRKVNELDTRGSHFYLALYWAGQLANQNEDEALKSTFSKVFEAMSSNEEKIAKELIDAQGAPVNIGGYYLPDAELASKAMRPSETLNKILGSIG
;
A
#
# COMPACT_ATOMS: atom_id res chain seq x y z
N MET A 1 -13.19 -9.38 -18.54
CA MET A 1 -13.48 -10.23 -17.36
C MET A 1 -13.67 -11.67 -17.82
N TRP A 2 -13.71 -12.66 -16.91
CA TRP A 2 -13.90 -14.06 -17.26
C TRP A 2 -15.37 -14.39 -17.49
N ASP A 3 -15.69 -15.11 -18.56
CA ASP A 3 -17.02 -15.65 -18.81
C ASP A 3 -17.24 -17.00 -18.09
N LYS A 4 -18.41 -17.62 -18.29
CA LYS A 4 -18.75 -18.92 -17.68
C LYS A 4 -17.88 -20.09 -18.18
N ASN A 5 -17.17 -19.92 -19.28
CA ASN A 5 -16.30 -20.93 -19.89
C ASN A 5 -14.83 -20.72 -19.49
N GLY A 6 -14.51 -19.67 -18.72
CA GLY A 6 -13.15 -19.33 -18.38
C GLY A 6 -12.40 -18.63 -19.52
N GLU A 7 -13.11 -17.90 -20.39
CA GLU A 7 -12.51 -17.08 -21.45
C GLU A 7 -12.62 -15.58 -21.12
N LEU A 8 -11.69 -14.77 -21.63
CA LEU A 8 -11.73 -13.31 -21.43
C LEU A 8 -12.72 -12.66 -22.40
N GLN A 9 -13.59 -11.79 -21.87
CA GLN A 9 -14.57 -11.02 -22.65
C GLN A 9 -14.67 -9.56 -22.18
N ASP A 10 -15.06 -8.67 -23.10
CA ASP A 10 -15.48 -7.29 -22.79
C ASP A 10 -16.63 -7.27 -21.80
N THR A 11 -16.68 -6.23 -20.97
CA THR A 11 -17.64 -6.11 -19.88
C THR A 11 -18.23 -4.71 -19.79
N LYS A 12 -19.48 -4.64 -19.36
CA LYS A 12 -20.06 -3.42 -18.80
C LYS A 12 -19.79 -3.43 -17.29
N ALA A 13 -18.74 -2.74 -16.85
CA ALA A 13 -18.41 -2.62 -15.44
C ALA A 13 -19.38 -1.64 -14.75
N ILE A 14 -20.41 -2.17 -14.10
CA ILE A 14 -21.44 -1.35 -13.43
C ILE A 14 -20.88 -0.85 -12.09
N ILE A 15 -20.69 0.47 -11.97
CA ILE A 15 -20.44 1.18 -10.72
C ILE A 15 -21.60 2.17 -10.56
N PRO A 16 -22.58 1.88 -9.67
CA PRO A 16 -23.81 2.69 -9.60
C PRO A 16 -23.59 4.15 -9.21
N ASP A 17 -22.74 4.39 -8.21
CA ASP A 17 -22.42 5.74 -7.76
C ASP A 17 -21.44 6.44 -8.72
N SER A 18 -21.71 7.71 -9.01
CA SER A 18 -20.94 8.49 -9.99
C SER A 18 -19.75 9.25 -9.39
N SER A 19 -19.58 9.28 -8.06
CA SER A 19 -18.55 10.10 -7.40
C SER A 19 -17.14 9.75 -7.85
N TYR A 20 -16.89 8.46 -8.11
CA TYR A 20 -15.54 7.94 -8.38
C TYR A 20 -15.43 7.13 -9.68
N SER A 21 -16.56 6.70 -10.26
CA SER A 21 -16.58 5.81 -11.43
C SER A 21 -15.94 6.43 -12.68
N GLY A 22 -15.96 7.76 -12.79
CA GLY A 22 -15.34 8.50 -13.88
C GLY A 22 -13.82 8.29 -14.01
N VAL A 23 -13.12 7.98 -12.92
CA VAL A 23 -11.68 7.67 -12.92
C VAL A 23 -11.40 6.42 -13.76
N TYR A 24 -12.19 5.36 -13.56
CA TYR A 24 -12.05 4.12 -14.31
C TYR A 24 -12.43 4.29 -15.77
N GLN A 25 -13.52 5.03 -16.05
CA GLN A 25 -13.94 5.31 -17.41
C GLN A 25 -12.86 6.08 -18.19
N ALA A 26 -12.28 7.12 -17.58
CA ALA A 26 -11.18 7.88 -18.18
C ALA A 26 -9.95 7.00 -18.45
N THR A 27 -9.61 6.09 -17.53
CA THR A 27 -8.51 5.14 -17.70
C THR A 27 -8.79 4.14 -18.84
N ILE A 28 -10.01 3.60 -18.91
CA ILE A 28 -10.43 2.68 -19.97
C ILE A 28 -10.34 3.36 -21.34
N ASP A 29 -10.87 4.59 -21.45
CA ASP A 29 -10.88 5.32 -22.72
C ASP A 29 -9.47 5.71 -23.15
N PHE A 30 -8.60 6.09 -22.20
CA PHE A 30 -7.19 6.32 -22.47
C PHE A 30 -6.49 5.08 -23.02
N CYS A 31 -6.71 3.91 -22.43
CA CYS A 31 -6.14 2.64 -22.91
C CYS A 31 -6.70 2.23 -24.28
N LYS A 32 -7.98 2.52 -24.58
CA LYS A 32 -8.55 2.29 -25.92
C LYS A 32 -7.89 3.17 -26.98
N GLU A 33 -7.59 4.42 -26.65
CA GLU A 33 -6.97 5.38 -27.57
C GLU A 33 -5.47 5.12 -27.75
N HIS A 34 -4.76 4.76 -26.69
CA HIS A 34 -3.30 4.77 -26.66
C HIS A 34 -2.66 3.39 -26.48
N GLY A 35 -3.45 2.32 -26.40
CA GLY A 35 -3.01 0.97 -26.07
C GLY A 35 -2.68 0.79 -24.58
N ALA A 36 -2.24 -0.41 -24.22
CA ALA A 36 -1.79 -0.72 -22.86
C ALA A 36 -0.57 0.12 -22.47
N PHE A 37 -0.39 0.34 -21.16
CA PHE A 37 0.83 0.93 -20.62
C PHE A 37 2.02 -0.01 -20.78
N ASP A 38 3.22 0.56 -20.87
CA ASP A 38 4.49 -0.18 -20.85
C ASP A 38 5.17 0.03 -19.49
N PRO A 39 5.17 -0.99 -18.60
CA PRO A 39 5.84 -0.95 -17.30
C PRO A 39 7.32 -0.55 -17.34
N LYS A 40 7.99 -0.70 -18.49
CA LYS A 40 9.42 -0.36 -18.61
C LYS A 40 9.69 1.13 -18.74
N THR A 41 8.70 1.90 -19.19
CA THR A 41 8.89 3.32 -19.54
C THR A 41 7.86 4.24 -18.92
N MET A 42 6.80 3.70 -18.31
CA MET A 42 5.78 4.52 -17.66
C MET A 42 6.31 5.19 -16.39
N GLY A 43 5.79 6.38 -16.09
CA GLY A 43 6.02 7.05 -14.81
C GLY A 43 5.21 6.40 -13.69
N THR A 44 5.37 6.93 -12.47
CA THR A 44 4.66 6.47 -11.27
C THR A 44 3.65 7.49 -10.75
N VAL A 45 2.62 7.00 -10.06
CA VAL A 45 1.58 7.83 -9.44
C VAL A 45 1.49 7.55 -7.94
N PRO A 46 2.33 8.18 -7.10
CA PRO A 46 2.18 8.11 -5.65
C PRO A 46 0.87 8.78 -5.18
N ASN A 47 0.43 8.42 -3.97
CA ASN A 47 -0.79 8.99 -3.37
C ASN A 47 -0.54 9.62 -1.99
N VAL A 48 -1.17 10.77 -1.75
CA VAL A 48 -1.31 11.41 -0.44
C VAL A 48 -2.80 11.45 -0.08
N GLY A 49 -3.21 10.53 0.80
CA GLY A 49 -4.63 10.30 1.13
C GLY A 49 -5.10 10.94 2.44
N LEU A 50 -6.26 11.58 2.41
CA LEU A 50 -6.94 12.11 3.60
C LEU A 50 -7.72 10.98 4.31
N MET A 51 -7.12 10.39 5.36
CA MET A 51 -7.73 9.25 6.08
C MET A 51 -7.88 9.42 7.60
N ALA A 52 -7.17 10.38 8.19
CA ALA A 52 -7.06 10.47 9.64
C ALA A 52 -8.41 10.70 10.34
N GLN A 53 -8.60 10.01 11.47
CA GLN A 53 -9.80 10.08 12.31
C GLN A 53 -11.09 9.64 11.61
N LYS A 54 -11.01 8.59 10.77
CA LYS A 54 -12.13 8.07 9.96
C LYS A 54 -12.75 9.15 9.07
N ALA A 55 -11.90 9.77 8.26
CA ALA A 55 -12.32 10.82 7.35
C ALA A 55 -13.37 10.30 6.35
N GLU A 56 -14.38 11.13 6.09
CA GLU A 56 -15.34 10.99 5.00
C GLU A 56 -16.19 9.71 5.12
N GLU A 57 -16.31 8.91 4.07
CA GLU A 57 -17.17 7.71 4.01
C GLU A 57 -16.76 6.62 5.01
N TYR A 58 -15.48 6.47 5.31
CA TYR A 58 -15.00 5.42 6.24
C TYR A 58 -15.39 5.71 7.70
N GLY A 59 -15.94 6.90 7.97
CA GLY A 59 -16.53 7.28 9.25
C GLY A 59 -18.04 7.25 9.27
N SER A 60 -18.73 6.85 8.20
CA SER A 60 -20.19 7.04 8.07
C SER A 60 -21.03 5.82 8.45
N HIS A 61 -20.43 4.71 8.86
CA HIS A 61 -21.14 3.44 9.07
C HIS A 61 -22.31 3.55 10.07
N ASP A 62 -22.12 4.29 11.16
CA ASP A 62 -23.13 4.59 12.19
C ASP A 62 -24.11 5.70 11.78
N LYS A 63 -23.93 6.29 10.59
CA LYS A 63 -24.69 7.41 10.03
C LYS A 63 -25.23 7.08 8.63
N THR A 64 -25.42 5.80 8.34
CA THR A 64 -25.98 5.30 7.09
C THR A 64 -27.27 4.55 7.41
N PHE A 65 -28.37 4.92 6.77
CA PHE A 65 -29.70 4.40 7.05
C PHE A 65 -30.42 4.05 5.76
N GLU A 66 -31.03 2.87 5.73
CA GLU A 66 -32.07 2.54 4.77
C GLU A 66 -33.38 3.21 5.22
N ILE A 67 -34.01 3.95 4.32
CA ILE A 67 -35.18 4.76 4.61
C ILE A 67 -36.43 3.86 4.66
N PRO A 68 -37.15 3.81 5.79
CA PRO A 68 -38.28 2.88 5.94
C PRO A 68 -39.59 3.39 5.33
N SER A 69 -39.68 4.68 4.99
CA SER A 69 -40.86 5.29 4.37
C SER A 69 -40.53 6.68 3.79
N ALA A 70 -41.30 7.09 2.78
CA ALA A 70 -41.10 8.39 2.14
C ALA A 70 -41.28 9.57 3.10
N GLY A 71 -40.44 10.59 2.96
CA GLY A 71 -40.44 11.75 3.85
C GLY A 71 -39.24 12.67 3.63
N THR A 72 -38.69 13.17 4.73
CA THR A 72 -37.57 14.13 4.70
C THR A 72 -36.57 13.82 5.80
N VAL A 73 -35.29 13.71 5.45
CA VAL A 73 -34.19 13.61 6.41
C VAL A 73 -33.59 15.00 6.64
N LYS A 74 -33.47 15.41 7.89
CA LYS A 74 -32.90 16.71 8.29
C LYS A 74 -31.74 16.52 9.26
N VAL A 75 -30.66 17.28 9.04
CA VAL A 75 -29.58 17.46 10.02
C VAL A 75 -29.86 18.77 10.75
N ILE A 76 -30.08 18.71 12.06
CA ILE A 76 -30.51 19.85 12.87
C ILE A 76 -29.44 20.16 13.92
N SER A 77 -29.09 21.43 14.06
CA SER A 77 -28.26 21.91 15.16
C SER A 77 -29.02 21.79 16.48
N LEU A 78 -28.54 20.93 17.40
CA LEU A 78 -29.16 20.77 18.72
C LEU A 78 -29.09 22.04 19.58
N SER A 79 -28.11 22.92 19.34
CA SER A 79 -27.93 24.15 20.12
C SER A 79 -28.80 25.31 19.64
N THR A 80 -29.08 25.39 18.34
CA THR A 80 -29.83 26.53 17.75
C THR A 80 -31.22 26.15 17.24
N GLY A 81 -31.49 24.86 17.05
CA GLY A 81 -32.71 24.37 16.40
C GLY A 81 -32.72 24.55 14.87
N ASN A 82 -31.67 25.15 14.28
CA ASN A 82 -31.63 25.40 12.84
C ASN A 82 -31.40 24.11 12.05
N THR A 83 -32.12 23.95 10.94
CA THR A 83 -31.84 22.93 9.93
C THR A 83 -30.57 23.32 9.17
N LEU A 84 -29.61 22.40 9.13
CA LEU A 84 -28.32 22.56 8.45
C LEU A 84 -28.32 21.94 7.07
N ILE A 85 -28.91 20.74 6.94
CA ILE A 85 -29.00 19.96 5.69
C ILE A 85 -30.38 19.30 5.65
N GLU A 86 -31.00 19.23 4.48
CA GLU A 86 -32.33 18.64 4.28
C GLU A 86 -32.40 17.90 2.93
N HIS A 87 -32.99 16.71 2.93
CA HIS A 87 -33.22 15.90 1.73
C HIS A 87 -34.62 15.30 1.75
N GLY A 88 -35.34 15.39 0.64
CA GLY A 88 -36.50 14.52 0.39
C GLY A 88 -36.03 13.10 0.10
N VAL A 89 -36.72 12.11 0.65
CA VAL A 89 -36.35 10.68 0.54
C VAL A 89 -37.59 9.81 0.31
N GLU A 90 -37.40 8.67 -0.34
CA GLU A 90 -38.42 7.65 -0.58
C GLU A 90 -38.12 6.35 0.20
N GLU A 91 -39.09 5.44 0.28
CA GLU A 91 -38.89 4.12 0.89
C GLU A 91 -37.83 3.32 0.12
N GLY A 92 -36.86 2.75 0.84
CA GLY A 92 -35.74 1.99 0.28
C GLY A 92 -34.53 2.83 -0.14
N ASP A 93 -34.61 4.16 -0.10
CA ASP A 93 -33.44 5.02 -0.30
C ASP A 93 -32.36 4.74 0.76
N ILE A 94 -31.10 4.95 0.41
CA ILE A 94 -29.98 4.90 1.36
C ILE A 94 -29.51 6.33 1.64
N TRP A 95 -29.79 6.83 2.84
CA TRP A 95 -29.29 8.14 3.27
C TRP A 95 -28.03 7.99 4.11
N ARG A 96 -27.05 8.88 3.89
CA ARG A 96 -25.73 8.80 4.53
C ARG A 96 -25.19 10.18 4.89
N MET A 97 -24.57 10.29 6.05
CA MET A 97 -23.81 11.48 6.47
C MET A 97 -22.34 11.17 6.75
N CYS A 98 -21.45 11.92 6.11
CA CYS A 98 -20.01 11.83 6.27
C CYS A 98 -19.46 13.04 7.03
N GLN A 99 -18.25 12.91 7.59
CA GLN A 99 -17.58 14.02 8.26
C GLN A 99 -16.07 13.93 8.07
N VAL A 100 -15.42 15.10 7.99
CA VAL A 100 -13.96 15.19 8.08
C VAL A 100 -13.59 16.37 8.99
N LYS A 101 -12.59 16.17 9.83
CA LYS A 101 -12.16 17.18 10.80
C LYS A 101 -11.08 18.07 10.19
N ASP A 102 -11.00 19.28 10.71
CA ASP A 102 -10.10 20.29 10.17
C ASP A 102 -8.61 19.96 10.33
N ALA A 103 -8.19 19.47 11.50
CA ALA A 103 -6.80 19.09 11.74
C ALA A 103 -6.27 18.00 10.77
N PRO A 104 -7.02 16.92 10.47
CA PRO A 104 -6.71 16.03 9.36
C PRO A 104 -6.51 16.71 7.99
N VAL A 105 -7.31 17.71 7.65
CA VAL A 105 -7.18 18.43 6.37
C VAL A 105 -5.90 19.27 6.33
N GLN A 106 -5.55 19.94 7.43
CA GLN A 106 -4.30 20.71 7.53
C GLN A 106 -3.07 19.80 7.36
N ASP A 107 -3.06 18.66 8.05
CA ASP A 107 -1.95 17.70 7.97
C ASP A 107 -1.84 17.07 6.57
N TRP A 108 -2.98 16.76 5.94
CA TRP A 108 -3.03 16.28 4.55
C TRP A 108 -2.44 17.27 3.54
N VAL A 109 -2.78 18.56 3.64
CA VAL A 109 -2.20 19.61 2.78
C VAL A 109 -0.70 19.76 3.03
N LYS A 110 -0.27 19.76 4.29
CA LYS A 110 1.15 19.80 4.67
C LYS A 110 1.92 18.63 4.07
N LEU A 111 1.37 17.42 4.14
CA LEU A 111 1.99 16.22 3.58
C LEU A 111 2.12 16.30 2.06
N ALA A 112 1.08 16.79 1.37
CA ALA A 112 1.10 16.98 -0.07
C ALA A 112 2.22 17.95 -0.51
N VAL A 113 2.36 19.10 0.17
CA VAL A 113 3.43 20.06 -0.11
C VAL A 113 4.80 19.47 0.18
N SER A 114 4.95 18.76 1.30
CA SER A 114 6.20 18.09 1.68
C SER A 114 6.64 17.08 0.63
N ARG A 115 5.72 16.25 0.12
CA ARG A 115 6.01 15.26 -0.92
C ARG A 115 6.34 15.92 -2.26
N ALA A 116 5.56 16.91 -2.70
CA ALA A 116 5.86 17.67 -3.91
C ALA A 116 7.24 18.33 -3.86
N ARG A 117 7.64 18.86 -2.70
CA ARG A 117 8.96 19.43 -2.47
C ARG A 117 10.08 18.39 -2.52
N ALA A 118 9.86 17.23 -1.92
CA ALA A 118 10.85 16.17 -1.83
C ALA A 118 11.14 15.51 -3.19
N THR A 119 10.12 15.33 -4.03
CA THR A 119 10.27 14.65 -5.34
C THR A 119 10.38 15.61 -6.52
N ASN A 120 9.96 16.87 -6.36
CA ASN A 120 9.85 17.86 -7.42
C ASN A 120 8.84 17.47 -8.54
N ASP A 121 7.88 16.61 -8.20
CA ASP A 121 6.78 16.23 -9.08
C ASP A 121 5.55 17.13 -8.88
N PRO A 122 4.71 17.28 -9.91
CA PRO A 122 3.42 17.94 -9.75
C PRO A 122 2.54 17.18 -8.75
N ALA A 123 1.92 17.92 -7.82
CA ALA A 123 0.91 17.40 -6.91
C ALA A 123 -0.48 17.91 -7.31
N VAL A 124 -1.37 16.97 -7.63
CA VAL A 124 -2.72 17.28 -8.08
C VAL A 124 -3.68 16.89 -6.97
N PHE A 125 -4.47 17.84 -6.48
CA PHE A 125 -5.62 17.61 -5.61
C PHE A 125 -6.81 17.18 -6.47
N TRP A 126 -7.35 15.99 -6.21
CA TRP A 126 -8.45 15.37 -6.97
C TRP A 126 -9.76 15.73 -6.31
N LEU A 127 -10.27 16.93 -6.61
CA LEU A 127 -11.44 17.53 -5.98
C LEU A 127 -12.38 18.05 -7.05
N ASP A 128 -13.63 17.62 -7.01
CA ASP A 128 -14.66 18.01 -7.97
C ASP A 128 -15.43 19.25 -7.49
N GLU A 129 -15.33 20.37 -8.20
CA GLU A 129 -16.09 21.59 -7.88
C GLU A 129 -17.61 21.38 -8.00
N GLU A 130 -18.08 20.35 -8.69
CA GLU A 130 -19.51 20.01 -8.76
C GLU A 130 -20.00 19.20 -7.54
N ARG A 131 -19.08 18.69 -6.71
CA ARG A 131 -19.41 18.02 -5.44
C ARG A 131 -19.33 19.03 -4.29
N ALA A 132 -20.44 19.19 -3.57
CA ALA A 132 -20.52 20.14 -2.45
C ALA A 132 -19.47 19.90 -1.37
N HIS A 133 -19.17 18.63 -1.05
CA HIS A 133 -18.11 18.26 -0.11
C HIS A 133 -16.72 18.72 -0.59
N ASP A 134 -16.37 18.37 -1.82
CA ASP A 134 -15.08 18.70 -2.42
C ASP A 134 -14.92 20.23 -2.55
N THR A 135 -15.99 20.97 -2.84
CA THR A 135 -15.99 22.44 -2.84
C THR A 135 -15.54 23.03 -1.49
N GLU A 136 -16.00 22.45 -0.36
CA GLU A 136 -15.55 22.88 0.97
C GLU A 136 -14.08 22.49 1.24
N LEU A 137 -13.64 21.33 0.74
CA LEU A 137 -12.22 20.94 0.81
C LEU A 137 -11.34 21.88 -0.02
N ILE A 138 -11.75 22.27 -1.23
CA ILE A 138 -11.03 23.22 -2.09
C ILE A 138 -10.80 24.54 -1.36
N LYS A 139 -11.81 25.05 -0.64
CA LYS A 139 -11.65 26.25 0.20
C LYS A 139 -10.57 26.07 1.26
N LYS A 140 -10.56 24.93 1.97
CA LYS A 140 -9.56 24.62 2.99
C LYS A 140 -8.15 24.45 2.40
N VAL A 141 -8.02 23.73 1.28
CA VAL A 141 -6.75 23.57 0.56
C VAL A 141 -6.18 24.94 0.18
N ASN A 142 -6.99 25.82 -0.42
CA ASN A 142 -6.56 27.17 -0.80
C ASN A 142 -6.16 28.06 0.37
N VAL A 143 -6.72 27.82 1.57
CA VAL A 143 -6.30 28.50 2.79
C VAL A 143 -4.95 27.94 3.26
N TYR A 144 -4.84 26.63 3.47
CA TYR A 144 -3.68 26.00 4.09
C TYR A 144 -2.45 25.94 3.19
N LEU A 145 -2.60 25.98 1.87
CA LEU A 145 -1.45 26.14 0.97
C LEU A 145 -0.69 27.45 1.21
N LYS A 146 -1.33 28.49 1.79
CA LYS A 146 -0.67 29.76 2.13
C LYS A 146 0.22 29.66 3.37
N ASP A 147 0.05 28.63 4.17
CA ASP A 147 0.86 28.38 5.38
C ASP A 147 2.17 27.65 5.06
N HIS A 148 2.41 27.33 3.78
CA HIS A 148 3.57 26.59 3.31
C HIS A 148 4.30 27.31 2.17
N ASP A 149 5.62 27.11 2.08
CA ASP A 149 6.37 27.56 0.92
C ASP A 149 6.06 26.66 -0.28
N THR A 150 5.31 27.21 -1.24
CA THR A 150 4.93 26.56 -2.50
C THR A 150 5.73 27.06 -3.70
N SER A 151 6.76 27.90 -3.46
CA SER A 151 7.58 28.47 -4.53
C SER A 151 8.25 27.37 -5.35
N GLY A 152 8.07 27.41 -6.68
CA GLY A 152 8.64 26.41 -7.59
C GLY A 152 7.93 25.05 -7.62
N LEU A 153 6.84 24.85 -6.87
CA LEU A 153 6.03 23.63 -6.92
C LEU A 153 4.90 23.76 -7.96
N ASP A 154 4.63 22.68 -8.68
CA ASP A 154 3.44 22.56 -9.53
C ASP A 154 2.31 21.90 -8.72
N ILE A 155 1.50 22.71 -8.04
CA ILE A 155 0.35 22.24 -7.28
C ILE A 155 -0.94 22.64 -8.00
N ARG A 156 -1.81 21.66 -8.26
CA ARG A 156 -3.05 21.86 -9.01
C ARG A 156 -4.25 21.33 -8.23
N ILE A 157 -5.42 21.84 -8.54
CA ILE A 157 -6.71 21.29 -8.13
C ILE A 157 -7.46 20.96 -9.42
N LEU A 158 -7.83 19.69 -9.61
CA LEU A 158 -8.55 19.20 -10.80
C LEU A 158 -9.65 18.23 -10.35
N SER A 159 -10.75 18.18 -11.10
CA SER A 159 -11.77 17.14 -10.88
C SER A 159 -11.16 15.75 -11.08
N PRO A 160 -11.68 14.69 -10.44
CA PRO A 160 -11.10 13.34 -10.54
C PRO A 160 -10.89 12.86 -11.99
N VAL A 161 -11.80 13.20 -12.90
CA VAL A 161 -11.68 12.85 -14.33
C VAL A 161 -10.53 13.60 -15.01
N GLU A 162 -10.42 14.92 -14.80
CA GLU A 162 -9.35 15.72 -15.42
C GLU A 162 -7.99 15.43 -14.79
N ALA A 163 -7.95 15.18 -13.47
CA ALA A 163 -6.76 14.72 -12.76
C ALA A 163 -6.28 13.37 -13.31
N THR A 164 -7.19 12.43 -13.57
CA THR A 164 -6.88 11.14 -14.20
C THR A 164 -6.28 11.33 -15.58
N LYS A 165 -6.90 12.11 -16.46
CA LYS A 165 -6.37 12.38 -17.82
C LYS A 165 -4.98 13.01 -17.80
N PHE A 166 -4.79 14.03 -16.95
CA PHE A 166 -3.48 14.68 -16.76
C PHE A 166 -2.41 13.68 -16.32
N THR A 167 -2.75 12.84 -15.34
CA THR A 167 -1.88 11.84 -14.76
C THR A 167 -1.51 10.76 -15.78
N LEU A 168 -2.50 10.15 -16.46
CA LEU A 168 -2.25 9.08 -17.45
C LEU A 168 -1.42 9.56 -18.63
N LYS A 169 -1.62 10.81 -19.08
CA LYS A 169 -0.78 11.41 -20.13
C LYS A 169 0.68 11.51 -19.69
N ARG A 170 0.94 12.04 -18.49
CA ARG A 170 2.30 12.14 -17.94
C ARG A 170 2.92 10.77 -17.71
N MET A 171 2.14 9.85 -17.15
CA MET A 171 2.54 8.47 -16.91
C MET A 171 3.00 7.78 -18.20
N LYS A 172 2.25 7.93 -19.30
CA LYS A 172 2.65 7.41 -20.62
C LYS A 172 3.94 8.04 -21.16
N GLU A 173 4.22 9.30 -20.80
CA GLU A 173 5.44 10.03 -21.15
C GLU A 173 6.63 9.73 -20.21
N GLY A 174 6.49 8.77 -19.27
CA GLY A 174 7.55 8.44 -18.31
C GLY A 174 7.74 9.48 -17.21
N LYS A 175 6.69 10.24 -16.88
CA LYS A 175 6.73 11.32 -15.88
C LYS A 175 5.79 11.03 -14.73
N ASP A 176 6.23 11.41 -13.54
CA ASP A 176 5.53 11.10 -12.30
C ASP A 176 4.51 12.18 -11.93
N THR A 177 3.48 11.81 -11.18
CA THR A 177 2.46 12.77 -10.69
C THR A 177 1.95 12.33 -9.33
N ILE A 178 2.01 13.20 -8.32
CA ILE A 178 1.44 12.90 -7.00
C ILE A 178 -0.06 13.12 -7.06
N SER A 179 -0.83 12.07 -6.78
CA SER A 179 -2.27 12.17 -6.54
C SER A 179 -2.53 12.55 -5.08
N VAL A 180 -3.29 13.61 -4.84
CA VAL A 180 -3.65 14.09 -3.51
C VAL A 180 -5.17 13.99 -3.40
N SER A 181 -5.67 13.03 -2.62
CA SER A 181 -7.07 12.61 -2.71
C SER A 181 -7.75 12.42 -1.36
N GLY A 182 -9.08 12.41 -1.38
CA GLY A 182 -9.91 11.92 -0.27
C GLY A 182 -9.70 10.42 0.03
N ASN A 183 -10.37 9.93 1.06
CA ASN A 183 -10.19 8.60 1.63
C ASN A 183 -10.56 7.47 0.66
N VAL A 184 -11.69 7.58 -0.04
CA VAL A 184 -12.10 6.57 -1.03
C VAL A 184 -11.16 6.53 -2.22
N LEU A 185 -10.82 7.71 -2.79
CA LEU A 185 -9.90 7.76 -3.91
C LEU A 185 -8.48 7.34 -3.54
N ARG A 186 -8.02 7.56 -2.29
CA ARG A 186 -6.75 6.97 -1.82
C ARG A 186 -6.77 5.47 -2.08
N ASP A 187 -7.80 4.78 -1.58
CA ASP A 187 -7.98 3.34 -1.71
C ASP A 187 -7.95 2.90 -3.18
N TYR A 188 -8.73 3.58 -4.03
CA TYR A 188 -8.86 3.20 -5.44
C TYR A 188 -7.58 3.43 -6.23
N LEU A 189 -6.89 4.54 -5.99
CA LEU A 189 -5.70 4.93 -6.76
C LEU A 189 -4.46 4.14 -6.33
N THR A 190 -4.34 3.81 -5.03
CA THR A 190 -3.26 2.95 -4.53
C THR A 190 -3.41 1.48 -4.92
N ASP A 191 -4.57 1.07 -5.41
CA ASP A 191 -4.71 -0.19 -6.14
C ASP A 191 -4.47 -0.01 -7.65
N LEU A 192 -5.17 0.95 -8.27
CA LEU A 192 -5.17 1.12 -9.73
C LEU A 192 -3.78 1.30 -10.31
N PHE A 193 -3.02 2.30 -9.86
CA PHE A 193 -1.74 2.63 -10.48
C PHE A 193 -0.66 1.60 -10.18
N PRO A 194 -0.49 1.12 -8.93
CA PRO A 194 0.47 0.04 -8.65
C PRO A 194 0.21 -1.25 -9.41
N ILE A 195 -1.06 -1.63 -9.63
CA ILE A 195 -1.39 -2.80 -10.46
C ILE A 195 -0.95 -2.58 -11.92
N LEU A 196 -1.08 -1.36 -12.45
CA LEU A 196 -0.62 -1.02 -13.80
C LEU A 196 0.91 -0.94 -13.90
N GLU A 197 1.59 -0.41 -12.87
CA GLU A 197 3.03 -0.17 -12.84
C GLU A 197 3.84 -1.44 -12.56
N VAL A 198 3.48 -2.18 -11.52
CA VAL A 198 4.28 -3.29 -10.98
C VAL A 198 3.49 -4.60 -10.87
N GLY A 199 2.27 -4.64 -11.43
CA GLY A 199 1.44 -5.85 -11.53
C GLY A 199 0.71 -6.25 -10.24
N THR A 200 0.92 -5.52 -9.14
CA THR A 200 0.29 -5.77 -7.83
C THR A 200 0.41 -4.55 -6.92
N SER A 201 -0.61 -4.28 -6.10
CA SER A 201 -0.55 -3.23 -5.06
C SER A 201 0.16 -3.65 -3.78
N ALA A 202 0.59 -4.92 -3.68
CA ALA A 202 1.37 -5.41 -2.54
C ALA A 202 2.82 -4.87 -2.51
N LYS A 203 3.35 -4.40 -3.64
CA LYS A 203 4.73 -3.90 -3.77
C LYS A 203 4.82 -2.38 -3.55
N MET A 204 4.00 -1.86 -2.65
CA MET A 204 3.91 -0.42 -2.39
C MET A 204 4.38 -0.07 -1.00
N LEU A 205 5.04 1.08 -0.90
CA LEU A 205 5.36 1.70 0.37
C LEU A 205 4.15 2.51 0.85
N SER A 206 3.56 2.14 1.99
CA SER A 206 2.45 2.85 2.61
C SER A 206 2.86 3.37 3.99
N ILE A 207 3.11 4.69 4.06
CA ILE A 207 3.58 5.37 5.28
C ILE A 207 2.45 6.25 5.80
N VAL A 208 2.12 6.08 7.07
CA VAL A 208 1.14 6.88 7.80
C VAL A 208 1.87 7.65 8.91
N PRO A 209 2.23 8.92 8.66
CA PRO A 209 2.70 9.81 9.72
C PRO A 209 1.57 10.00 10.74
N LEU A 210 1.78 9.55 11.97
CA LEU A 210 0.79 9.70 13.03
C LEU A 210 0.81 11.13 13.54
N MET A 211 -0.38 11.71 13.77
CA MET A 211 -0.52 13.11 14.21
C MET A 211 0.28 13.45 15.49
N ASN A 212 0.53 12.48 16.37
CA ASN A 212 1.31 12.65 17.60
C ASN A 212 2.82 12.36 17.40
N GLY A 213 3.31 12.44 16.16
CA GLY A 213 4.72 12.28 15.80
C GLY A 213 5.22 10.84 15.76
N GLY A 214 4.34 9.84 15.77
CA GLY A 214 4.70 8.44 15.50
C GLY A 214 4.68 8.12 14.01
N GLY A 215 5.10 6.91 13.63
CA GLY A 215 4.99 6.39 12.27
C GLY A 215 4.30 5.04 12.29
N LEU A 216 3.41 4.82 11.33
CA LEU A 216 2.83 3.52 11.01
C LEU A 216 3.22 3.19 9.57
N PHE A 217 3.73 1.98 9.35
CA PHE A 217 4.25 1.53 8.06
C PHE A 217 3.47 0.29 7.65
N GLU A 218 2.53 0.46 6.71
CA GLU A 218 1.76 -0.64 6.17
C GLU A 218 2.58 -1.34 5.08
N THR A 219 2.51 -2.67 5.05
CA THR A 219 3.39 -3.52 4.24
C THR A 219 2.92 -3.69 2.80
N GLY A 220 2.10 -2.76 2.29
CA GLY A 220 1.43 -2.82 0.99
C GLY A 220 -0.01 -2.31 1.08
N ALA A 221 -0.66 -2.14 -0.07
CA ALA A 221 -2.05 -1.67 -0.16
C ALA A 221 -3.08 -2.79 -0.45
N GLY A 222 -2.62 -4.04 -0.63
CA GLY A 222 -3.46 -5.18 -0.95
C GLY A 222 -4.14 -5.84 0.27
N GLY A 223 -4.99 -6.84 0.00
CA GLY A 223 -5.65 -7.66 1.02
C GLY A 223 -4.85 -8.90 1.47
N SER A 224 -5.46 -9.74 2.31
CA SER A 224 -4.81 -10.93 2.91
C SER A 224 -4.75 -12.20 2.01
N ALA A 225 -5.09 -12.08 0.73
CA ALA A 225 -4.92 -13.11 -0.30
C ALA A 225 -5.33 -14.56 0.10
N PRO A 226 -6.63 -14.85 0.37
CA PRO A 226 -7.08 -16.17 0.85
C PRO A 226 -6.73 -17.35 -0.05
N LYS A 227 -6.61 -17.13 -1.37
CA LYS A 227 -6.17 -18.16 -2.34
C LYS A 227 -4.71 -18.60 -2.16
N HIS A 228 -3.90 -17.83 -1.42
CA HIS A 228 -2.53 -18.22 -1.08
C HIS A 228 -2.56 -19.24 0.07
N VAL A 229 -3.47 -19.06 1.02
CA VAL A 229 -3.70 -20.02 2.11
C VAL A 229 -4.20 -21.35 1.56
N GLU A 230 -5.12 -21.32 0.60
CA GLU A 230 -5.60 -22.53 -0.09
C GLU A 230 -4.45 -23.36 -0.68
N GLN A 231 -3.58 -22.75 -1.50
CA GLN A 231 -2.40 -23.43 -2.05
C GLN A 231 -1.43 -23.93 -0.96
N PHE A 232 -1.22 -23.13 0.09
CA PHE A 232 -0.33 -23.55 1.17
C PHE A 232 -0.85 -24.78 1.90
N LEU A 233 -2.16 -24.86 2.14
CA LEU A 233 -2.78 -26.01 2.80
C LEU A 233 -2.79 -27.27 1.92
N GLU A 234 -2.99 -27.11 0.61
CA GLU A 234 -3.09 -28.25 -0.33
C GLU A 234 -1.71 -28.76 -0.79
N GLU A 235 -0.79 -27.85 -1.05
CA GLU A 235 0.47 -28.13 -1.75
C GLU A 235 1.71 -27.75 -0.92
N GLY A 236 1.54 -27.17 0.27
CA GLY A 236 2.65 -26.73 1.09
C GLY A 236 3.47 -25.59 0.49
N HIS A 237 2.93 -24.86 -0.50
CA HIS A 237 3.62 -23.76 -1.19
C HIS A 237 2.92 -22.42 -0.91
N LEU A 238 3.66 -21.44 -0.39
CA LEU A 238 3.13 -20.10 -0.13
C LEU A 238 3.70 -19.10 -1.13
N ARG A 239 2.85 -18.58 -2.02
CA ARG A 239 3.22 -17.61 -3.07
C ARG A 239 3.00 -16.13 -2.67
N TRP A 240 3.02 -15.83 -1.37
CA TRP A 240 2.88 -14.46 -0.87
C TRP A 240 4.20 -13.70 -1.03
N ASP A 241 4.18 -12.56 -1.73
CA ASP A 241 5.38 -11.74 -1.91
C ASP A 241 5.51 -10.73 -0.75
N SER A 242 6.50 -10.96 0.13
CA SER A 242 6.77 -10.12 1.30
C SER A 242 7.59 -8.86 0.99
N LEU A 243 7.80 -8.48 -0.28
CA LEU A 243 8.56 -7.29 -0.63
C LEU A 243 8.10 -6.02 0.11
N GLY A 244 6.78 -5.82 0.24
CA GLY A 244 6.24 -4.68 0.97
C GLY A 244 6.56 -4.70 2.48
N GLU A 245 6.73 -5.87 3.09
CA GLU A 245 7.21 -6.01 4.48
C GLU A 245 8.67 -5.57 4.61
N PHE A 246 9.50 -5.89 3.62
CA PHE A 246 10.92 -5.53 3.60
C PHE A 246 11.09 -4.01 3.47
N LEU A 247 10.35 -3.41 2.52
CA LEU A 247 10.32 -1.96 2.30
C LEU A 247 9.79 -1.21 3.52
N ALA A 248 8.70 -1.68 4.13
CA ALA A 248 8.15 -1.07 5.33
C ALA A 248 9.11 -1.17 6.53
N LEU A 249 9.85 -2.28 6.66
CA LEU A 249 10.84 -2.45 7.73
C LEU A 249 12.03 -1.51 7.57
N ALA A 250 12.54 -1.32 6.35
CA ALA A 250 13.64 -0.39 6.09
C ALA A 250 13.24 1.04 6.52
N VAL A 251 12.10 1.53 6.03
CA VAL A 251 11.59 2.86 6.38
C VAL A 251 11.26 2.99 7.89
N SER A 252 10.78 1.93 8.52
CA SER A 252 10.57 1.89 9.97
C SER A 252 11.87 2.07 10.76
N LEU A 253 12.96 1.43 10.30
CA LEU A 253 14.29 1.57 10.89
C LEU A 253 14.89 2.96 10.66
N GLU A 254 14.72 3.53 9.47
CA GLU A 254 15.11 4.93 9.17
C GLU A 254 14.38 5.90 10.08
N PHE A 255 13.04 5.81 10.15
CA PHE A 255 12.23 6.66 11.01
C PHE A 255 12.65 6.54 12.49
N PHE A 256 12.92 5.32 12.95
CA PHE A 256 13.42 5.10 14.30
C PHE A 256 14.81 5.72 14.49
N SER A 257 15.68 5.65 13.50
CA SER A 257 17.01 6.28 13.51
C SER A 257 16.90 7.80 13.64
N GLU A 258 16.15 8.45 12.75
CA GLU A 258 15.98 9.91 12.74
C GLU A 258 15.38 10.41 14.05
N LYS A 259 14.30 9.76 14.52
CA LYS A 259 13.56 10.20 15.70
C LYS A 259 14.35 10.03 17.00
N ASN A 260 15.21 9.00 17.09
CA ASN A 260 15.94 8.67 18.31
C ASN A 260 17.46 8.92 18.19
N ASN A 261 17.92 9.48 17.08
CA ASN A 261 19.34 9.62 16.75
C ASN A 261 20.11 8.29 16.88
N ASN A 262 19.52 7.20 16.37
CA ASN A 262 20.07 5.85 16.52
C ASN A 262 20.82 5.40 15.25
N LYS A 263 22.13 5.60 15.23
CA LYS A 263 22.98 5.26 14.07
C LYS A 263 22.93 3.78 13.68
N LYS A 264 22.82 2.85 14.64
CA LYS A 264 22.72 1.42 14.33
C LYS A 264 21.46 1.08 13.55
N ALA A 265 20.35 1.76 13.84
CA ALA A 265 19.12 1.59 13.08
C ALA A 265 19.26 2.09 11.64
N GLN A 266 20.01 3.20 11.40
CA GLN A 266 20.31 3.66 10.04
C GLN A 266 21.12 2.60 9.28
N ILE A 267 22.17 2.05 9.89
CA ILE A 267 23.00 1.01 9.26
C ILE A 267 22.16 -0.22 8.91
N LEU A 268 21.22 -0.61 9.78
CA LEU A 268 20.30 -1.72 9.50
C LEU A 268 19.36 -1.40 8.33
N ALA A 269 18.82 -0.17 8.26
CA ALA A 269 17.98 0.29 7.16
C ALA A 269 18.74 0.31 5.82
N ASP A 270 19.88 0.98 5.76
CA ASP A 270 20.70 1.10 4.55
C ASP A 270 21.15 -0.28 4.02
N ALA A 271 21.45 -1.21 4.94
CA ALA A 271 21.80 -2.58 4.59
C ALA A 271 20.59 -3.37 4.09
N LEU A 272 19.38 -3.13 4.63
CA LEU A 272 18.16 -3.78 4.20
C LEU A 272 17.71 -3.28 2.82
N ASP A 273 17.86 -1.99 2.54
CA ASP A 273 17.57 -1.43 1.22
C ASP A 273 18.46 -2.04 0.14
N LYS A 274 19.78 -2.09 0.39
CA LYS A 274 20.73 -2.74 -0.53
C LYS A 274 20.45 -4.24 -0.69
N ALA A 275 20.07 -4.92 0.40
CA ALA A 275 19.69 -6.32 0.34
C ALA A 275 18.41 -6.56 -0.47
N THR A 276 17.46 -5.62 -0.39
CA THR A 276 16.22 -5.66 -1.18
C THR A 276 16.52 -5.42 -2.67
N GLU A 277 17.44 -4.51 -3.00
CA GLU A 277 17.92 -4.32 -4.38
C GLU A 277 18.60 -5.59 -4.93
N GLU A 278 19.52 -6.19 -4.16
CA GLU A 278 20.18 -7.45 -4.52
C GLU A 278 19.18 -8.60 -4.66
N PHE A 279 18.18 -8.67 -3.79
CA PHE A 279 17.06 -9.62 -3.85
C PHE A 279 16.28 -9.52 -5.16
N LEU A 280 15.96 -8.29 -5.59
CA LEU A 280 15.24 -8.03 -6.83
C LEU A 280 16.10 -8.33 -8.06
N ASN A 281 17.38 -7.91 -8.05
CA ASN A 281 18.32 -8.16 -9.15
C ASN A 281 18.58 -9.65 -9.40
N ASN A 282 18.50 -10.47 -8.35
CA ASN A 282 18.66 -11.92 -8.42
C ASN A 282 17.35 -12.70 -8.56
N ASP A 283 16.23 -12.01 -8.79
CA ASP A 283 14.88 -12.59 -8.98
C ASP A 283 14.49 -13.61 -7.89
N LYS A 284 14.69 -13.21 -6.62
CA LYS A 284 14.41 -14.07 -5.45
C LYS A 284 12.99 -13.90 -4.89
N SER A 285 12.09 -13.30 -5.67
CA SER A 285 10.65 -13.27 -5.36
C SER A 285 10.02 -14.67 -5.41
N PRO A 286 8.96 -14.94 -4.64
CA PRO A 286 8.24 -16.22 -4.69
C PRO A 286 7.65 -16.50 -6.07
N SER A 287 7.84 -17.73 -6.56
CA SER A 287 7.11 -18.27 -7.69
C SER A 287 5.65 -18.55 -7.31
N ARG A 288 4.83 -18.81 -8.32
CA ARG A 288 3.44 -19.26 -8.15
C ARG A 288 3.30 -20.78 -8.18
N LYS A 289 4.37 -21.52 -8.50
CA LYS A 289 4.35 -22.96 -8.75
C LYS A 289 4.99 -23.72 -7.59
N VAL A 290 4.32 -24.79 -7.17
CA VAL A 290 4.86 -25.73 -6.19
C VAL A 290 6.20 -26.31 -6.65
N ASN A 291 7.09 -26.56 -5.68
CA ASN A 291 8.48 -27.00 -5.87
C ASN A 291 9.39 -25.99 -6.56
N GLU A 292 8.98 -24.73 -6.65
CA GLU A 292 9.83 -23.59 -6.93
C GLU A 292 9.99 -22.72 -5.67
N LEU A 293 10.82 -21.67 -5.73
CA LEU A 293 11.05 -20.76 -4.61
C LEU A 293 9.72 -20.18 -4.12
N ASP A 294 9.44 -20.27 -2.82
CA ASP A 294 8.23 -19.74 -2.21
C ASP A 294 8.56 -18.61 -1.20
N THR A 295 7.57 -18.14 -0.45
CA THR A 295 7.73 -17.08 0.57
C THR A 295 8.88 -17.37 1.54
N ARG A 296 8.99 -18.61 2.04
CA ARG A 296 10.01 -18.99 3.02
C ARG A 296 11.40 -18.96 2.40
N GLY A 297 11.51 -19.41 1.15
CA GLY A 297 12.73 -19.27 0.34
C GLY A 297 13.12 -17.81 0.13
N SER A 298 12.16 -16.94 -0.21
CA SER A 298 12.42 -15.51 -0.40
C SER A 298 12.95 -14.83 0.87
N HIS A 299 12.39 -15.18 2.04
CA HIS A 299 12.86 -14.66 3.34
C HIS A 299 14.29 -15.10 3.65
N PHE A 300 14.65 -16.35 3.32
CA PHE A 300 16.02 -16.83 3.46
C PHE A 300 17.01 -16.00 2.62
N TYR A 301 16.71 -15.77 1.34
CA TYR A 301 17.60 -15.00 0.48
C TYR A 301 17.72 -13.54 0.91
N LEU A 302 16.62 -12.90 1.33
CA LEU A 302 16.72 -11.56 1.90
C LEU A 302 17.61 -11.55 3.15
N ALA A 303 17.44 -12.50 4.06
CA ALA A 303 18.27 -12.60 5.27
C ALA A 303 19.75 -12.82 4.94
N LEU A 304 20.05 -13.64 3.93
CA LEU A 304 21.40 -13.87 3.43
C LEU A 304 22.02 -12.58 2.90
N TYR A 305 21.32 -11.87 2.00
CA TYR A 305 21.81 -10.61 1.44
C TYR A 305 21.95 -9.53 2.52
N TRP A 306 21.00 -9.42 3.44
CA TRP A 306 21.06 -8.44 4.53
C TRP A 306 22.23 -8.69 5.47
N ALA A 307 22.47 -9.96 5.86
CA ALA A 307 23.64 -10.33 6.62
C ALA A 307 24.95 -10.01 5.86
N GLY A 308 24.97 -10.21 4.53
CA GLY A 308 26.10 -9.84 3.67
C GLY A 308 26.37 -8.33 3.65
N GLN A 309 25.33 -7.51 3.48
CA GLN A 309 25.46 -6.04 3.52
C GLN A 309 25.97 -5.56 4.90
N LEU A 310 25.47 -6.16 5.98
CA LEU A 310 25.91 -5.86 7.36
C LEU A 310 27.34 -6.36 7.67
N ALA A 311 27.78 -7.44 7.04
CA ALA A 311 29.15 -7.95 7.15
C ALA A 311 30.16 -7.08 6.38
N ASN A 312 29.72 -6.36 5.34
CA ASN A 312 30.58 -5.59 4.44
C ASN A 312 30.64 -4.08 4.76
N GLN A 313 29.70 -3.55 5.55
CA GLN A 313 29.76 -2.15 6.02
C GLN A 313 30.95 -1.90 6.97
N ASN A 314 31.35 -0.64 7.10
CA ASN A 314 32.49 -0.20 7.94
C ASN A 314 32.12 0.90 8.95
N GLU A 315 30.82 1.09 9.21
CA GLU A 315 30.28 2.12 10.09
C GLU A 315 30.13 1.62 11.54
N ASP A 316 29.87 0.34 11.75
CA ASP A 316 29.80 -0.31 13.07
C ASP A 316 30.46 -1.69 13.08
N GLU A 317 31.63 -1.77 13.73
CA GLU A 317 32.43 -3.00 13.83
C GLU A 317 31.75 -4.13 14.61
N ALA A 318 30.86 -3.80 15.56
CA ALA A 318 30.18 -4.82 16.35
C ALA A 318 29.08 -5.51 15.52
N LEU A 319 28.31 -4.74 14.76
CA LEU A 319 27.37 -5.27 13.76
C LEU A 319 28.13 -6.09 12.71
N LYS A 320 29.23 -5.54 12.18
CA LYS A 320 30.08 -6.23 11.20
C LYS A 320 30.54 -7.59 11.69
N SER A 321 31.12 -7.66 12.88
CA SER A 321 31.64 -8.90 13.47
C SER A 321 30.55 -9.93 13.73
N THR A 322 29.37 -9.49 14.18
CA THR A 322 28.22 -10.36 14.39
C THR A 322 27.73 -10.94 13.07
N PHE A 323 27.44 -10.08 12.10
CA PHE A 323 26.83 -10.49 10.84
C PHE A 323 27.82 -11.15 9.87
N SER A 324 29.12 -10.96 10.02
CA SER A 324 30.12 -11.75 9.28
C SER A 324 30.00 -13.24 9.55
N LYS A 325 29.80 -13.63 10.82
CA LYS A 325 29.61 -15.04 11.20
C LYS A 325 28.27 -15.59 10.70
N VAL A 326 27.21 -14.78 10.77
CA VAL A 326 25.87 -15.15 10.27
C VAL A 326 25.92 -15.35 8.76
N PHE A 327 26.50 -14.40 8.03
CA PHE A 327 26.65 -14.46 6.58
C PHE A 327 27.48 -15.66 6.14
N GLU A 328 28.62 -15.93 6.79
CA GLU A 328 29.45 -17.11 6.49
C GLU A 328 28.67 -18.41 6.72
N ALA A 329 27.94 -18.51 7.84
CA ALA A 329 27.14 -19.70 8.18
C ALA A 329 25.98 -19.92 7.20
N MET A 330 25.27 -18.85 6.79
CA MET A 330 24.19 -18.94 5.81
C MET A 330 24.74 -19.28 4.41
N SER A 331 25.78 -18.58 3.95
CA SER A 331 26.39 -18.78 2.63
C SER A 331 26.94 -20.21 2.48
N SER A 332 27.63 -20.71 3.50
CA SER A 332 28.19 -22.08 3.47
C SER A 332 27.12 -23.18 3.49
N ASN A 333 25.88 -22.85 3.87
CA ASN A 333 24.75 -23.78 3.93
C ASN A 333 23.64 -23.42 2.94
N GLU A 334 23.89 -22.54 1.96
CA GLU A 334 22.85 -22.01 1.07
C GLU A 334 22.08 -23.12 0.34
N GLU A 335 22.80 -24.01 -0.34
CA GLU A 335 22.19 -25.13 -1.07
C GLU A 335 21.38 -26.06 -0.15
N LYS A 336 21.89 -26.30 1.05
CA LYS A 336 21.23 -27.17 2.03
C LYS A 336 19.93 -26.54 2.53
N ILE A 337 19.97 -25.25 2.89
CA ILE A 337 18.79 -24.51 3.36
C ILE A 337 17.76 -24.41 2.25
N ALA A 338 18.17 -24.05 1.03
CA ALA A 338 17.29 -23.98 -0.13
C ALA A 338 16.61 -25.33 -0.39
N LYS A 339 17.36 -26.43 -0.29
CA LYS A 339 16.80 -27.78 -0.43
C LYS A 339 15.81 -28.13 0.69
N GLU A 340 16.13 -27.86 1.95
CA GLU A 340 15.22 -28.09 3.09
C GLU A 340 13.88 -27.33 2.92
N LEU A 341 13.92 -26.11 2.37
CA LEU A 341 12.72 -25.30 2.11
C LEU A 341 11.90 -25.81 0.91
N ILE A 342 12.54 -26.30 -0.15
CA ILE A 342 11.87 -26.89 -1.31
C ILE A 342 11.27 -28.27 -0.97
N ASP A 343 12.02 -29.13 -0.27
CA ASP A 343 11.58 -30.48 0.11
C ASP A 343 10.38 -30.47 1.08
N ALA A 344 10.07 -29.31 1.68
CA ALA A 344 8.89 -29.11 2.51
C ALA A 344 7.60 -28.82 1.72
N GLN A 345 7.67 -28.73 0.39
CA GLN A 345 6.55 -28.49 -0.51
C GLN A 345 6.03 -29.79 -1.16
N GLY A 346 4.92 -29.70 -1.90
CA GLY A 346 4.36 -30.78 -2.71
C GLY A 346 3.38 -31.70 -1.98
N ALA A 347 3.11 -31.45 -0.69
CA ALA A 347 2.19 -32.23 0.11
C ALA A 347 1.27 -31.32 0.96
N PRO A 348 0.06 -31.80 1.33
CA PRO A 348 -0.83 -31.05 2.19
C PRO A 348 -0.20 -30.72 3.55
N VAL A 349 -0.50 -29.52 4.05
CA VAL A 349 -0.01 -28.99 5.33
C VAL A 349 -1.19 -28.76 6.27
N ASN A 350 -1.05 -29.19 7.52
CA ASN A 350 -2.03 -28.93 8.56
C ASN A 350 -1.51 -27.88 9.55
N ILE A 351 -2.19 -26.73 9.62
CA ILE A 351 -1.89 -25.65 10.57
C ILE A 351 -2.92 -25.56 11.71
N GLY A 352 -3.85 -26.51 11.84
CA GLY A 352 -4.78 -26.59 12.98
C GLY A 352 -5.93 -25.58 12.99
N GLY A 353 -6.16 -24.83 11.91
CA GLY A 353 -7.26 -23.85 11.80
C GLY A 353 -7.10 -22.93 10.59
N TYR A 354 -8.09 -22.08 10.32
CA TYR A 354 -8.02 -21.06 9.27
C TYR A 354 -7.93 -19.65 9.86
N TYR A 355 -8.99 -19.20 10.55
CA TYR A 355 -9.00 -17.87 11.21
C TYR A 355 -8.14 -17.82 12.48
N LEU A 356 -7.98 -18.95 13.15
CA LEU A 356 -7.16 -19.10 14.35
C LEU A 356 -6.38 -20.43 14.23
N PRO A 357 -5.27 -20.45 13.48
CA PRO A 357 -4.42 -21.64 13.37
C PRO A 357 -3.74 -21.95 14.70
N ASP A 358 -3.35 -23.21 14.88
CA ASP A 358 -2.51 -23.63 15.99
C ASP A 358 -1.10 -23.06 15.82
N ALA A 359 -0.60 -22.36 16.84
CA ALA A 359 0.65 -21.61 16.76
C ALA A 359 1.88 -22.52 16.56
N GLU A 360 1.89 -23.70 17.16
CA GLU A 360 3.01 -24.64 17.04
C GLU A 360 3.02 -25.30 15.66
N LEU A 361 1.85 -25.74 15.17
CA LEU A 361 1.71 -26.31 13.83
C LEU A 361 2.06 -25.29 12.74
N ALA A 362 1.54 -24.06 12.84
CA ALA A 362 1.85 -22.99 11.90
C ALA A 362 3.35 -22.63 11.91
N SER A 363 3.96 -22.50 13.11
CA SER A 363 5.40 -22.21 13.23
C SER A 363 6.26 -23.30 12.59
N LYS A 364 5.93 -24.58 12.84
CA LYS A 364 6.64 -25.71 12.24
C LYS A 364 6.51 -25.73 10.72
N ALA A 365 5.32 -25.44 10.19
CA ALA A 365 5.09 -25.39 8.74
C ALA A 365 5.81 -24.21 8.07
N MET A 366 5.91 -23.07 8.75
CA MET A 366 6.57 -21.86 8.24
C MET A 366 8.09 -21.87 8.40
N ARG A 367 8.63 -22.69 9.29
CA ARG A 367 10.08 -22.76 9.58
C ARG A 367 10.64 -24.19 9.42
N PRO A 368 10.51 -24.83 8.24
CA PRO A 368 10.89 -26.23 8.08
C PRO A 368 12.41 -26.47 8.00
N SER A 369 13.22 -25.45 7.70
CA SER A 369 14.68 -25.57 7.65
C SER A 369 15.30 -25.55 9.05
N GLU A 370 15.67 -26.73 9.56
CA GLU A 370 16.41 -26.86 10.83
C GLU A 370 17.76 -26.13 10.77
N THR A 371 18.42 -26.16 9.62
CA THR A 371 19.72 -25.51 9.43
C THR A 371 19.60 -24.00 9.59
N LEU A 372 18.64 -23.38 8.90
CA LEU A 372 18.38 -21.94 9.01
C LEU A 372 17.96 -21.55 10.44
N ASN A 373 17.05 -22.32 11.04
CA ASN A 373 16.59 -22.06 12.40
C ASN A 373 17.73 -22.07 13.43
N LYS A 374 18.69 -22.99 13.29
CA LYS A 374 19.87 -23.06 14.16
C LYS A 374 20.79 -21.85 13.98
N ILE A 375 20.98 -21.37 12.75
CA ILE A 375 21.79 -20.19 12.47
C ILE A 375 21.13 -18.95 13.08
N LEU A 376 19.84 -18.73 12.82
CA LEU A 376 19.09 -17.60 13.37
C LEU A 376 19.04 -17.63 14.91
N GLY A 377 18.90 -18.80 15.52
CA GLY A 377 18.91 -18.96 16.98
C GLY A 377 20.28 -18.73 17.64
N SER A 378 21.35 -18.57 16.85
CA SER A 378 22.68 -18.20 17.36
C SER A 378 22.92 -16.69 17.40
N ILE A 379 22.02 -15.90 16.82
CA ILE A 379 22.03 -14.44 16.87
C ILE A 379 21.47 -14.05 18.24
N GLY A 380 22.32 -13.42 19.05
CA GLY A 380 22.15 -13.21 20.50
C GLY A 380 20.80 -12.67 20.95
#